data_AF-A0A954K5E6-F1
#
_entry.id   AF-A0A954K5E6-F1
#
_cell.length_a   1.000
_cell.length_b   1.000
_cell.length_c   1.000
_cell.angle_alpha   90.00
_cell.angle_beta   90.00
_cell.angle_gamma   90.00
#
_symmetry.space_group_name_H-M   'P 1'
#
loop_
_entity.id
_entity.type
_entity.pdbx_description
1 polymer ?
#
loop_
_entity_poly.entity_id
_entity_poly.type
_entity_poly.pdbx_seq_one_letter_code
_entity_poly.pdbx_strand_id
1 'polypeptide(L)'
;MNHILPDYYVSEATWFYLSLLLSLAVFFRFDRIFSLRNLDLVLLLSISPGLLFLSDRPVLGNIWLFAGTGLFVIRMCVDCFFQRRPRGEQNLNSFGMAFLCISIFAFFIVRVFTENPAPETIQTVKQADSLLSMQDSKQQTPPEAGPTARLLAAPVVPLSNAVVQGSAPVTSASAPLDHSTLAARIMAILAHAFVIVGLFIIGKVHFSDTQVGLAMALLYLLLPCTAYDVSKANHVLPAALLVWAFVTYKQPVLSGIFMGLACGAMFFPVFLLPLWASFYRKNGLKRFVLSGSVVGAVLLGSLILTSVDRFSFTQQTIGSIDWSVIKFQGGQQIPGFWSAYDSAYRIPVFVVFVLLIVCLTIWPRRKNLGHLMSHTTAIIIATLLWYPQQGSVYLLWYLPMLLMVVFRPRLLHTTQSTDVDRNQQANEKPVSRFQDSGNIVRHTSQ
;
A
#
# COMPACT_ATOMS: atom_id res chain seq x y z
N MET A 1 -10.51 -14.86 -25.24
CA MET A 1 -11.29 -15.68 -24.29
C MET A 1 -12.66 -16.10 -24.83
N ASN A 2 -12.96 -15.83 -26.11
CA ASN A 2 -14.14 -16.34 -26.83
C ASN A 2 -14.25 -17.89 -26.80
N HIS A 3 -13.19 -18.60 -26.41
CA HIS A 3 -13.15 -20.05 -26.27
C HIS A 3 -13.46 -20.58 -24.85
N ILE A 4 -13.41 -19.74 -23.80
CA ILE A 4 -13.64 -20.18 -22.40
C ILE A 4 -14.98 -19.67 -21.87
N LEU A 5 -15.25 -18.37 -22.07
CA LEU A 5 -16.52 -17.73 -21.74
C LEU A 5 -16.85 -16.74 -22.86
N PRO A 6 -17.56 -17.18 -23.93
CA PRO A 6 -18.02 -16.26 -24.96
C PRO A 6 -18.89 -15.17 -24.32
N ASP A 7 -18.70 -13.93 -24.77
CA ASP A 7 -19.47 -12.73 -24.36
C ASP A 7 -19.33 -12.28 -22.89
N TYR A 8 -18.35 -12.79 -22.14
CA TYR A 8 -18.09 -12.29 -20.79
C TYR A 8 -17.44 -10.90 -20.81
N TYR A 9 -18.25 -9.88 -20.55
CA TYR A 9 -17.82 -8.51 -20.32
C TYR A 9 -18.55 -7.93 -19.10
N VAL A 10 -17.78 -7.44 -18.11
CA VAL A 10 -18.31 -6.77 -16.92
C VAL A 10 -17.84 -5.34 -16.93
N SER A 11 -18.76 -4.39 -17.17
CA SER A 11 -18.43 -2.97 -17.15
C SER A 11 -18.03 -2.49 -15.75
N GLU A 12 -17.27 -1.40 -15.66
CA GLU A 12 -16.89 -0.78 -14.38
C GLU A 12 -18.12 -0.36 -13.55
N ALA A 13 -19.17 0.12 -14.20
CA ALA A 13 -20.44 0.45 -13.56
C ALA A 13 -21.18 -0.79 -13.06
N THR A 14 -21.21 -1.88 -13.82
CA THR A 14 -21.82 -3.15 -13.35
C THR A 14 -21.06 -3.68 -12.13
N TRP A 15 -19.73 -3.66 -12.16
CA TRP A 15 -18.91 -4.06 -11.02
C TRP A 15 -19.17 -3.15 -9.81
N PHE A 16 -19.30 -1.84 -10.02
CA PHE A 16 -19.65 -0.89 -8.96
C PHE A 16 -20.91 -1.29 -8.20
N TYR A 17 -22.03 -1.49 -8.90
CA TYR A 17 -23.31 -1.78 -8.24
C TYR A 17 -23.28 -3.13 -7.51
N LEU A 18 -22.73 -4.17 -8.13
CA LEU A 18 -22.64 -5.50 -7.52
C LEU A 18 -21.74 -5.49 -6.28
N SER A 19 -20.55 -4.89 -6.40
CA SER A 19 -19.61 -4.81 -5.29
C SER A 19 -20.08 -3.89 -4.16
N LEU A 20 -20.78 -2.79 -4.48
CA LEU A 20 -21.38 -1.90 -3.49
C LEU A 20 -22.43 -2.64 -2.67
N LEU A 21 -23.37 -3.32 -3.32
CA LEU A 21 -24.41 -4.08 -2.63
C LEU A 21 -23.83 -5.19 -1.76
N LEU A 22 -22.85 -5.94 -2.29
CA LEU A 22 -22.19 -7.00 -1.54
C LEU A 22 -21.34 -6.46 -0.38
N SER A 23 -20.64 -5.35 -0.57
CA SER A 23 -19.87 -4.69 0.50
C SER A 23 -20.78 -4.19 1.61
N LEU A 24 -21.94 -3.61 1.27
CA LEU A 24 -22.93 -3.22 2.26
C LEU A 24 -23.49 -4.44 2.99
N ALA A 25 -23.87 -5.50 2.27
CA ALA A 25 -24.41 -6.71 2.88
C ALA A 25 -23.44 -7.35 3.89
N VAL A 26 -22.13 -7.41 3.57
CA VAL A 26 -21.12 -8.07 4.41
C VAL A 26 -20.63 -7.17 5.55
N PHE A 27 -20.39 -5.88 5.28
CA PHE A 27 -19.66 -4.99 6.20
C PHE A 27 -20.52 -3.86 6.81
N PHE A 28 -21.72 -3.58 6.30
CA PHE A 28 -22.57 -2.57 6.91
C PHE A 28 -23.22 -3.09 8.20
N ARG A 29 -23.20 -2.30 9.26
CA ARG A 29 -23.92 -2.60 10.50
C ARG A 29 -25.32 -2.03 10.48
N PHE A 30 -26.32 -2.91 10.33
CA PHE A 30 -27.74 -2.54 10.30
C PHE A 30 -28.30 -2.24 11.69
N ASP A 31 -27.74 -2.83 12.75
CA ASP A 31 -28.11 -2.59 14.15
C ASP A 31 -27.72 -1.18 14.64
N ARG A 32 -26.62 -0.64 14.10
CA ARG A 32 -26.09 0.68 14.48
C ARG A 32 -25.61 1.45 13.26
N ILE A 33 -26.57 2.14 12.62
CA ILE A 33 -26.37 2.92 11.40
C ILE A 33 -25.25 3.96 11.59
N PHE A 34 -25.29 4.76 12.66
CA PHE A 34 -24.31 5.82 12.95
C PHE A 34 -23.04 5.31 13.65
N SER A 35 -22.42 4.26 13.11
CA SER A 35 -21.14 3.75 13.60
C SER A 35 -19.97 4.33 12.80
N LEU A 36 -18.82 4.50 13.45
CA LEU A 36 -17.57 4.91 12.80
C LEU A 36 -17.13 3.91 11.71
N ARG A 37 -17.45 2.62 11.87
CA ARG A 37 -17.26 1.61 10.81
C ARG A 37 -18.12 1.89 9.58
N ASN A 38 -19.40 2.19 9.77
CA ASN A 38 -20.28 2.51 8.64
C ASN A 38 -19.87 3.83 7.98
N LEU A 39 -19.43 4.82 8.75
CA LEU A 39 -18.87 6.07 8.21
C LEU A 39 -17.64 5.76 7.33
N ASP A 40 -16.70 4.97 7.83
CA ASP A 40 -15.50 4.59 7.08
C ASP A 40 -15.85 3.77 5.81
N LEU A 41 -16.82 2.86 5.88
CA LEU A 41 -17.30 2.07 4.74
C LEU A 41 -17.98 2.96 3.69
N VAL A 42 -18.85 3.88 4.10
CA VAL A 42 -19.51 4.82 3.19
C VAL A 42 -18.49 5.75 2.54
N LEU A 43 -17.51 6.26 3.31
CA LEU A 43 -16.40 7.03 2.75
C LEU A 43 -15.61 6.22 1.72
N LEU A 44 -15.27 4.97 2.01
CA LEU A 44 -14.56 4.08 1.08
C LEU A 44 -15.35 3.85 -0.22
N LEU A 45 -16.64 3.54 -0.10
CA LEU A 45 -17.52 3.31 -1.25
C LEU A 45 -17.80 4.61 -2.05
N SER A 46 -17.76 5.77 -1.39
CA SER A 46 -17.98 7.07 -2.04
C SER A 46 -16.86 7.46 -3.00
N ILE A 47 -15.67 6.85 -2.89
CA ILE A 47 -14.56 7.13 -3.82
C ILE A 47 -14.90 6.64 -5.24
N SER A 48 -15.50 5.45 -5.35
CA SER A 48 -15.67 4.78 -6.65
C SER A 48 -16.55 5.55 -7.65
N PRO A 49 -17.67 6.18 -7.27
CA PRO A 49 -18.39 7.10 -8.15
C PRO A 49 -17.52 8.24 -8.69
N GLY A 50 -16.59 8.76 -7.87
CA GLY A 50 -15.66 9.80 -8.28
C GLY A 50 -14.73 9.36 -9.42
N LEU A 51 -14.31 8.10 -9.41
CA LEU A 51 -13.53 7.50 -10.51
C LEU A 51 -14.37 7.34 -11.78
N LEU A 52 -15.61 6.85 -11.66
CA LEU A 52 -16.51 6.69 -12.81
C LEU A 52 -16.80 8.04 -13.49
N PHE A 53 -16.94 9.11 -12.71
CA PHE A 53 -17.11 10.45 -13.25
C PHE A 53 -15.89 10.99 -13.99
N LEU A 54 -14.69 10.42 -13.85
CA LEU A 54 -13.52 10.90 -14.60
C LEU A 54 -13.69 10.74 -16.11
N SER A 55 -14.37 9.68 -16.55
CA SER A 55 -14.59 9.39 -17.97
C SER A 55 -15.54 10.38 -18.63
N ASP A 56 -16.66 10.71 -17.98
CA ASP A 56 -17.72 11.55 -18.56
C ASP A 56 -17.63 13.03 -18.13
N ARG A 57 -17.21 13.29 -16.89
CA ARG A 57 -17.21 14.62 -16.23
C ARG A 57 -15.95 14.82 -15.39
N PRO A 58 -14.76 14.96 -16.03
CA PRO A 58 -13.47 14.92 -15.35
C PRO A 58 -13.31 15.97 -14.25
N VAL A 59 -13.86 17.18 -14.43
CA VAL A 59 -13.82 18.24 -13.41
C VAL A 59 -14.59 17.83 -12.15
N LEU A 60 -15.79 17.26 -12.32
CA LEU A 60 -16.62 16.81 -11.20
C LEU A 60 -15.96 15.62 -10.48
N GLY A 61 -15.45 14.64 -11.24
CA GLY A 61 -14.72 13.49 -10.68
C GLY A 61 -13.49 13.92 -9.88
N ASN A 62 -12.69 14.84 -10.43
CA ASN A 62 -11.52 15.39 -9.73
C ASN A 62 -11.89 16.11 -8.43
N ILE A 63 -12.91 16.99 -8.45
CA ILE A 63 -13.37 17.70 -7.24
C ILE A 63 -13.89 16.70 -6.19
N TRP A 64 -14.66 15.71 -6.62
CA TRP A 64 -15.22 14.68 -5.75
C TRP A 64 -14.12 13.86 -5.06
N LEU A 65 -13.14 13.39 -5.84
CA LEU A 65 -12.00 12.63 -5.31
C LEU A 65 -11.11 13.49 -4.41
N PHE A 66 -10.90 14.75 -4.76
CA PHE A 66 -10.13 15.69 -3.93
C PHE A 66 -10.82 15.93 -2.57
N ALA A 67 -12.14 16.15 -2.58
CA ALA A 67 -12.91 16.31 -1.34
C ALA A 67 -12.91 15.02 -0.51
N GLY A 68 -13.14 13.86 -1.12
CA GLY A 68 -13.12 12.56 -0.46
C GLY A 68 -11.77 12.22 0.17
N THR A 69 -10.67 12.46 -0.56
CA THR A 69 -9.31 12.28 -0.03
C THR A 69 -9.01 13.26 1.11
N GLY A 70 -9.45 14.52 1.01
CA GLY A 70 -9.38 15.48 2.11
C GLY A 70 -10.09 15.01 3.38
N LEU A 71 -11.30 14.46 3.25
CA LEU A 71 -12.04 13.86 4.37
C LEU A 71 -11.28 12.67 4.99
N PHE A 72 -10.61 11.84 4.18
CA PHE A 72 -9.77 10.78 4.72
C PHE A 72 -8.56 11.30 5.49
N VAL A 73 -7.89 12.36 5.04
CA VAL A 73 -6.78 12.96 5.80
C VAL A 73 -7.28 13.37 7.18
N ILE A 74 -8.41 14.09 7.26
CA ILE A 74 -9.01 14.50 8.53
C ILE A 74 -9.34 13.28 9.38
N ARG A 75 -10.02 12.28 8.79
CA ARG A 75 -10.42 11.04 9.48
C ARG A 75 -9.23 10.25 10.02
N MET A 76 -8.12 10.17 9.28
CA MET A 76 -6.89 9.49 9.70
C MET A 76 -6.13 10.28 10.78
N CYS A 77 -6.16 11.61 10.76
CA CYS A 77 -5.56 12.45 11.80
C CYS A 77 -6.33 12.34 13.13
N VAL A 78 -7.67 12.32 13.05
CA VAL A 78 -8.55 12.22 14.23
C VAL A 78 -8.64 10.78 14.76
N ASP A 79 -8.15 9.79 14.01
CA ASP A 79 -8.19 8.36 14.34
C ASP A 79 -7.71 8.02 15.75
N CYS A 80 -6.71 8.76 16.22
CA CYS A 80 -6.06 8.59 17.51
C CYS A 80 -6.91 9.05 18.70
N PHE A 81 -7.92 9.90 18.49
CA PHE A 81 -8.83 10.34 19.55
C PHE A 81 -9.87 9.28 19.92
N PHE A 82 -10.15 8.33 19.02
CA PHE A 82 -11.11 7.25 19.26
C PHE A 82 -10.51 6.11 20.07
N GLN A 83 -10.59 6.24 21.41
CA GLN A 83 -10.04 5.26 22.35
C GLN A 83 -10.84 3.95 22.45
N ARG A 84 -12.13 3.98 22.07
CA ARG A 84 -13.04 2.83 22.10
C ARG A 84 -13.39 2.42 20.67
N ARG A 85 -12.97 1.21 20.28
CA ARG A 85 -13.42 0.54 19.06
C ARG A 85 -14.07 -0.78 19.43
N PRO A 86 -15.41 -0.86 19.47
CA PRO A 86 -16.10 -2.12 19.64
C PRO A 86 -15.66 -3.07 18.52
N ARG A 87 -15.37 -4.32 18.86
CA ARG A 87 -15.09 -5.36 17.86
C ARG A 87 -16.34 -5.52 17.00
N GLY A 88 -16.19 -5.25 15.71
CA GLY A 88 -17.30 -5.31 14.77
C GLY A 88 -17.30 -6.65 14.04
N GLU A 89 -18.13 -7.60 14.48
CA GLU A 89 -18.37 -8.83 13.71
C GLU A 89 -18.88 -8.50 12.30
N GLN A 90 -18.50 -9.32 11.32
CA GLN A 90 -19.01 -9.20 9.95
C GLN A 90 -20.33 -9.96 9.84
N ASN A 91 -21.18 -9.56 8.90
CA ASN A 91 -22.47 -10.23 8.69
C ASN A 91 -22.32 -11.60 8.04
N LEU A 92 -21.12 -11.93 7.53
CA LEU A 92 -20.77 -13.21 6.93
C LEU A 92 -19.76 -13.97 7.80
N ASN A 93 -19.92 -15.29 7.88
CA ASN A 93 -19.01 -16.15 8.63
C ASN A 93 -17.61 -16.26 7.97
N SER A 94 -16.63 -16.78 8.71
CA SER A 94 -15.25 -16.92 8.22
C SER A 94 -15.13 -17.75 6.94
N PHE A 95 -15.86 -18.87 6.85
CA PHE A 95 -15.78 -19.77 5.69
C PHE A 95 -16.34 -19.11 4.43
N GLY A 96 -17.49 -18.43 4.55
CA GLY A 96 -18.09 -17.67 3.46
C GLY A 96 -17.20 -16.52 3.00
N MET A 97 -16.59 -15.79 3.93
CA MET A 97 -15.61 -14.75 3.58
C MET A 97 -14.38 -15.33 2.86
N ALA A 98 -13.91 -16.51 3.25
CA ALA A 98 -12.74 -17.15 2.65
C ALA A 98 -13.05 -17.63 1.22
N PHE A 99 -14.21 -18.25 1.04
CA PHE A 99 -14.71 -18.61 -0.27
C PHE A 99 -14.84 -17.38 -1.17
N LEU A 100 -15.50 -16.32 -0.71
CA LEU A 100 -15.62 -15.08 -1.50
C LEU A 100 -14.26 -14.46 -1.83
N CYS A 101 -13.31 -14.44 -0.91
CA CYS A 101 -11.94 -13.98 -1.18
C CYS A 101 -11.32 -14.74 -2.36
N ILE A 102 -11.38 -16.07 -2.34
CA ILE A 102 -10.80 -16.92 -3.40
C ILE A 102 -11.55 -16.69 -4.72
N SER A 103 -12.89 -16.66 -4.70
CA SER A 103 -13.71 -16.46 -5.90
C SER A 103 -13.49 -15.09 -6.53
N ILE A 104 -13.47 -14.01 -5.75
CA ILE A 104 -13.26 -12.65 -6.27
C ILE A 104 -11.83 -12.48 -6.77
N PHE A 105 -10.84 -13.08 -6.08
CA PHE A 105 -9.47 -13.08 -6.58
C PHE A 105 -9.33 -13.83 -7.91
N ALA A 106 -10.05 -14.95 -8.09
CA ALA A 106 -10.12 -15.62 -9.38
C ALA A 106 -10.77 -14.72 -10.46
N PHE A 107 -11.82 -13.97 -10.13
CA PHE A 107 -12.39 -12.96 -11.03
C PHE A 107 -11.39 -11.83 -11.36
N PHE A 108 -10.55 -11.40 -10.42
CA PHE A 108 -9.49 -10.43 -10.67
C PHE A 108 -8.47 -10.98 -11.66
N ILE A 109 -8.06 -12.24 -11.52
CA ILE A 109 -7.17 -12.91 -12.48
C ILE A 109 -7.82 -12.89 -13.87
N VAL A 110 -9.08 -13.32 -13.98
CA VAL A 110 -9.84 -13.28 -15.24
C VAL A 110 -9.85 -11.87 -15.83
N ARG A 111 -10.15 -10.85 -15.02
CA ARG A 111 -10.20 -9.45 -15.44
C ARG A 111 -8.85 -8.94 -15.96
N VAL A 112 -7.75 -9.25 -15.28
CA VAL A 112 -6.38 -8.91 -15.72
C VAL A 112 -6.04 -9.53 -17.09
N PHE A 113 -6.58 -10.72 -17.39
CA PHE A 113 -6.39 -11.38 -18.69
C PHE A 113 -7.33 -10.86 -19.78
N THR A 114 -8.50 -10.32 -19.44
CA THR A 114 -9.44 -9.76 -20.42
C THR A 114 -9.15 -8.31 -20.78
N GLU A 115 -8.68 -7.52 -19.81
CA GLU A 115 -8.39 -6.10 -20.03
C GLU A 115 -7.00 -5.91 -20.66
N ASN A 116 -6.85 -4.78 -21.34
CA ASN A 116 -5.55 -4.34 -21.82
C ASN A 116 -4.70 -3.93 -20.62
N PRO A 117 -3.48 -4.48 -20.45
CA PRO A 117 -2.62 -4.12 -19.34
C PRO A 117 -2.26 -2.63 -19.41
N ALA A 118 -2.14 -1.99 -18.25
CA ALA A 118 -1.79 -0.57 -18.17
C ALA A 118 -0.45 -0.29 -18.91
N PRO A 119 -0.37 0.78 -19.72
CA PRO A 119 0.81 1.06 -20.54
C PRO A 119 2.07 1.26 -19.69
N GLU A 120 1.93 1.88 -18.52
CA GLU A 120 3.01 2.08 -17.55
C GLU A 120 3.59 0.76 -17.03
N THR A 121 2.73 -0.25 -16.76
CA THR A 121 3.19 -1.57 -16.31
C THR A 121 3.97 -2.28 -17.43
N ILE A 122 3.49 -2.19 -18.68
CA ILE A 122 4.19 -2.75 -19.84
C ILE A 122 5.56 -2.08 -20.02
N GLN A 123 5.65 -0.76 -19.85
CA GLN A 123 6.91 -0.03 -19.91
C GLN A 123 7.89 -0.51 -18.84
N THR A 124 7.45 -0.71 -17.59
CA THR A 124 8.28 -1.27 -16.51
C THR A 124 8.83 -2.64 -16.89
N VAL A 125 7.99 -3.51 -17.47
CA VAL A 125 8.39 -4.86 -17.91
C VAL A 125 9.37 -4.82 -19.07
N LYS A 126 9.13 -3.98 -20.08
CA LYS A 126 10.06 -3.79 -21.21
C LYS A 126 11.40 -3.25 -20.74
N GLN A 127 11.40 -2.36 -19.76
CA GLN A 127 12.63 -1.89 -19.12
C GLN A 127 13.34 -3.04 -18.41
N ALA A 128 12.62 -3.88 -17.65
CA ALA A 128 13.21 -5.04 -17.01
C ALA A 128 13.82 -6.03 -18.01
N ASP A 129 13.16 -6.26 -19.16
CA ASP A 129 13.69 -7.10 -20.23
C ASP A 129 14.95 -6.49 -20.90
N SER A 130 14.98 -5.17 -21.07
CA SER A 130 16.19 -4.46 -21.54
C SER A 130 17.36 -4.58 -20.55
N LEU A 131 17.07 -4.59 -19.23
CA LEU A 131 18.09 -4.81 -18.20
C LEU A 131 18.65 -6.24 -18.27
N LEU A 132 17.80 -7.24 -18.52
CA LEU A 132 18.22 -8.64 -18.66
C LEU A 132 19.04 -8.89 -19.94
N SER A 133 18.69 -8.20 -21.02
CA SER A 133 19.39 -8.29 -22.31
C SER A 133 20.62 -7.39 -22.41
N MET A 134 20.93 -6.60 -21.36
CA MET A 134 21.99 -5.59 -21.33
C MET A 134 21.93 -4.63 -22.54
N GLN A 135 20.73 -4.26 -22.96
CA GLN A 135 20.51 -3.29 -24.04
C GLN A 135 20.08 -1.93 -23.47
N ASP A 136 20.61 -0.85 -24.04
CA ASP A 136 20.18 0.50 -23.68
C ASP A 136 18.75 0.76 -24.17
N SER A 137 17.83 0.97 -23.23
CA SER A 137 16.50 1.49 -23.52
C SER A 137 16.62 2.93 -24.07
N LYS A 138 16.37 3.14 -25.36
CA LYS A 138 16.18 4.49 -25.93
C LYS A 138 14.90 5.09 -25.32
N GLN A 139 15.04 5.89 -24.27
CA GLN A 139 13.92 6.51 -23.56
C GLN A 139 13.33 7.68 -24.37
N GLN A 140 12.04 7.58 -24.74
CA GLN A 140 11.25 8.69 -25.27
C GLN A 140 10.43 9.41 -24.18
N THR A 141 10.18 8.78 -23.04
CA THR A 141 9.42 9.35 -21.91
C THR A 141 10.05 8.98 -20.56
N PRO A 142 10.02 9.90 -19.56
CA PRO A 142 10.49 9.60 -18.22
C PRO A 142 9.64 8.47 -17.60
N PRO A 143 10.26 7.53 -16.89
CA PRO A 143 9.57 6.38 -16.30
C PRO A 143 8.80 6.80 -15.04
N GLU A 144 7.51 6.49 -14.97
CA GLU A 144 6.68 6.72 -13.78
C GLU A 144 7.07 5.81 -12.61
N ALA A 145 7.49 4.57 -12.90
CA ALA A 145 7.92 3.61 -11.90
C ALA A 145 9.43 3.70 -11.60
N GLY A 146 9.76 3.61 -10.33
CA GLY A 146 11.13 3.65 -9.83
C GLY A 146 11.93 2.37 -10.12
N PRO A 147 13.26 2.38 -9.85
CA PRO A 147 14.17 1.29 -10.17
C PRO A 147 13.81 -0.05 -9.49
N THR A 148 13.20 -0.03 -8.30
CA THR A 148 12.77 -1.27 -7.64
C THR A 148 11.68 -1.99 -8.42
N ALA A 149 10.77 -1.25 -9.06
CA ALA A 149 9.71 -1.87 -9.86
C ALA A 149 10.29 -2.66 -11.04
N ARG A 150 11.34 -2.13 -11.68
CA ARG A 150 12.07 -2.82 -12.76
C ARG A 150 12.75 -4.09 -12.28
N LEU A 151 13.45 -4.01 -11.15
CA LEU A 151 14.16 -5.16 -10.57
C LEU A 151 13.20 -6.27 -10.12
N LEU A 152 12.04 -5.90 -9.57
CA LEU A 152 11.02 -6.87 -9.16
C LEU A 152 10.23 -7.44 -10.36
N ALA A 153 10.23 -6.76 -11.51
CA ALA A 153 9.68 -7.27 -12.76
C ALA A 153 10.62 -8.23 -13.49
N ALA A 154 11.94 -8.12 -13.29
CA ALA A 154 12.96 -8.96 -13.94
C ALA A 154 12.69 -10.49 -13.85
N PRO A 155 12.36 -11.09 -12.69
CA PRO A 155 12.07 -12.53 -12.62
C PRO A 155 10.77 -12.93 -13.33
N VAL A 156 9.86 -11.99 -13.61
CA VAL A 156 8.57 -12.26 -14.26
C VAL A 156 8.72 -12.42 -15.77
N VAL A 157 9.70 -11.74 -16.37
CA VAL A 157 10.01 -11.81 -17.81
C VAL A 157 10.34 -13.24 -18.28
N PRO A 158 11.34 -13.96 -17.72
CA PRO A 158 11.66 -15.31 -18.16
C PRO A 158 10.53 -16.31 -17.88
N LEU A 159 9.76 -16.10 -16.80
CA LEU A 159 8.57 -16.90 -16.51
C LEU A 159 7.53 -16.76 -17.63
N SER A 160 7.28 -15.53 -18.09
CA SER A 160 6.37 -15.28 -19.22
C SER A 160 6.88 -15.91 -20.51
N ASN A 161 8.19 -15.83 -20.78
CA ASN A 161 8.81 -16.43 -21.96
C ASN A 161 8.67 -17.95 -21.96
N ALA A 162 8.87 -18.60 -20.81
CA ALA A 162 8.70 -20.05 -20.66
C ALA A 162 7.26 -20.51 -20.92
N VAL A 163 6.27 -19.73 -20.45
CA VAL A 163 4.84 -20.02 -20.70
C VAL A 163 4.49 -19.86 -22.17
N VAL A 164 4.97 -18.81 -22.83
CA VAL A 164 4.73 -18.59 -24.27
C VAL A 164 5.41 -19.67 -25.11
N GLN A 165 6.64 -20.08 -24.78
CA GLN A 165 7.37 -21.13 -25.51
C GLN A 165 6.80 -22.54 -25.26
N GLY A 166 6.27 -22.82 -24.06
CA GLY A 166 5.60 -24.08 -23.74
C GLY A 166 4.18 -24.21 -24.32
N SER A 167 3.61 -23.11 -24.82
CA SER A 167 2.36 -23.10 -25.55
C SER A 167 2.62 -23.53 -26.99
N ALA A 168 2.26 -24.77 -27.38
CA ALA A 168 2.34 -25.23 -28.76
C ALA A 168 1.67 -24.23 -29.73
N PRO A 169 2.12 -24.10 -31.00
CA PRO A 169 1.54 -23.15 -31.94
C PRO A 169 0.10 -23.55 -32.24
N VAL A 170 -0.86 -22.99 -31.49
CA VAL A 170 -2.27 -23.18 -31.76
C VAL A 170 -2.57 -22.43 -33.05
N THR A 171 -2.95 -23.18 -34.08
CA THR A 171 -3.43 -22.71 -35.38
C THR A 171 -4.72 -21.92 -35.19
N SER A 172 -4.61 -20.66 -34.80
CA SER A 172 -5.72 -19.72 -34.76
C SER A 172 -5.20 -18.30 -34.89
N ALA A 173 -5.82 -17.54 -35.78
CA ALA A 173 -5.50 -16.17 -36.18
C ALA A 173 -5.68 -15.10 -35.08
N SER A 174 -5.31 -15.40 -33.83
CA SER A 174 -5.17 -14.42 -32.76
C SER A 174 -3.73 -13.91 -32.75
N ALA A 175 -3.56 -12.58 -32.71
CA ALA A 175 -2.26 -11.91 -32.65
C ALA A 175 -1.29 -12.60 -31.66
N PRO A 176 0.01 -12.70 -31.98
CA PRO A 176 0.99 -13.33 -31.11
C PRO A 176 0.92 -12.70 -29.71
N LEU A 177 0.85 -13.54 -28.67
CA LEU A 177 0.92 -13.10 -27.28
C LEU A 177 2.29 -12.47 -27.03
N ASP A 178 2.35 -11.14 -27.06
CA ASP A 178 3.55 -10.38 -26.69
C ASP A 178 3.94 -10.75 -25.25
N HIS A 179 5.09 -11.38 -25.07
CA HIS A 179 5.63 -11.80 -23.78
C HIS A 179 5.61 -10.68 -22.72
N SER A 180 5.89 -9.43 -23.13
CA SER A 180 5.81 -8.26 -22.25
C SER A 180 4.41 -8.01 -21.66
N THR A 181 3.35 -8.29 -22.41
CA THR A 181 1.96 -8.17 -21.94
C THR A 181 1.62 -9.25 -20.94
N LEU A 182 2.10 -10.48 -21.16
CA LEU A 182 1.92 -11.59 -20.23
C LEU A 182 2.68 -11.34 -18.91
N ALA A 183 3.92 -10.86 -18.98
CA ALA A 183 4.70 -10.50 -17.81
C ALA A 183 4.04 -9.37 -17.01
N ALA A 184 3.49 -8.34 -17.66
CA ALA A 184 2.76 -7.26 -16.99
C ALA A 184 1.53 -7.80 -16.20
N ARG A 185 0.81 -8.76 -16.79
CA ARG A 185 -0.34 -9.41 -16.15
C ARG A 185 0.07 -10.24 -14.94
N ILE A 186 1.13 -11.04 -15.06
CA ILE A 186 1.65 -11.83 -13.93
C ILE A 186 2.11 -10.91 -12.79
N MET A 187 2.81 -9.82 -13.12
CA MET A 187 3.26 -8.83 -12.15
C MET A 187 2.07 -8.21 -11.37
N ALA A 188 0.99 -7.83 -12.07
CA ALA A 188 -0.22 -7.31 -11.44
C ALA A 188 -0.86 -8.32 -10.47
N ILE A 189 -1.04 -9.58 -10.92
CA ILE A 189 -1.61 -10.66 -10.10
C ILE A 189 -0.77 -10.89 -8.84
N LEU A 190 0.55 -10.97 -8.97
CA LEU A 190 1.46 -11.16 -7.84
C LEU A 190 1.43 -9.97 -6.87
N ALA A 191 1.35 -8.74 -7.37
CA ALA A 191 1.27 -7.54 -6.52
C ALA A 191 -0.02 -7.54 -5.68
N HIS A 192 -1.18 -7.84 -6.27
CA HIS A 192 -2.44 -7.96 -5.54
C HIS A 192 -2.42 -9.13 -4.55
N ALA A 193 -1.89 -10.30 -4.94
CA ALA A 193 -1.74 -11.43 -4.04
C ALA A 193 -0.88 -11.07 -2.81
N PHE A 194 0.21 -10.31 -3.03
CA PHE A 194 1.11 -9.88 -1.97
C PHE A 194 0.42 -8.93 -0.98
N VAL A 195 -0.46 -8.03 -1.45
CA VAL A 195 -1.33 -7.21 -0.59
C VAL A 195 -2.29 -8.08 0.22
N ILE A 196 -3.03 -8.99 -0.43
CA ILE A 196 -4.06 -9.83 0.20
C ILE A 196 -3.46 -10.69 1.31
N VAL A 197 -2.34 -11.35 1.03
CA VAL A 197 -1.62 -12.16 2.02
C VAL A 197 -1.11 -11.28 3.16
N GLY A 198 -0.57 -10.09 2.86
CA GLY A 198 -0.12 -9.14 3.86
C GLY A 198 -1.24 -8.68 4.81
N LEU A 199 -2.41 -8.32 4.25
CA LEU A 199 -3.61 -7.93 5.00
C LEU A 199 -4.14 -9.08 5.88
N PHE A 200 -4.13 -10.31 5.36
CA PHE A 200 -4.51 -11.48 6.14
C PHE A 200 -3.55 -11.73 7.31
N ILE A 201 -2.24 -11.69 7.06
CA ILE A 201 -1.21 -11.94 8.08
C ILE A 201 -1.24 -10.87 9.17
N ILE A 202 -1.40 -9.58 8.84
CA ILE A 202 -1.47 -8.53 9.87
C ILE A 202 -2.69 -8.71 10.77
N GLY A 203 -3.84 -9.10 10.22
CA GLY A 203 -5.03 -9.43 11.03
C GLY A 203 -4.78 -10.62 11.95
N LYS A 204 -4.25 -11.72 11.40
CA LYS A 204 -3.96 -12.95 12.15
C LYS A 204 -2.92 -12.74 13.25
N VAL A 205 -1.79 -12.11 12.92
CA VAL A 205 -0.61 -12.04 13.79
C VAL A 205 -0.67 -10.84 14.73
N HIS A 206 -0.98 -9.65 14.21
CA HIS A 206 -0.90 -8.41 14.99
C HIS A 206 -2.22 -7.98 15.59
N PHE A 207 -3.36 -8.31 14.96
CA PHE A 207 -4.69 -8.09 15.53
C PHE A 207 -5.21 -9.29 16.31
N SER A 208 -4.50 -10.43 16.24
CA SER A 208 -4.87 -11.71 16.88
C SER A 208 -6.27 -12.19 16.49
N ASP A 209 -6.71 -11.86 15.28
CA ASP A 209 -8.04 -12.17 14.79
C ASP A 209 -7.99 -12.50 13.29
N THR A 210 -8.19 -13.78 12.98
CA THR A 210 -8.23 -14.28 11.60
C THR A 210 -9.44 -13.78 10.83
N GLN A 211 -10.58 -13.55 11.49
CA GLN A 211 -11.77 -13.02 10.82
C GLN A 211 -11.52 -11.60 10.34
N VAL A 212 -10.87 -10.77 11.16
CA VAL A 212 -10.51 -9.39 10.79
C VAL A 212 -9.49 -9.38 9.65
N GLY A 213 -8.49 -10.26 9.66
CA GLY A 213 -7.54 -10.42 8.56
C GLY A 213 -8.22 -10.76 7.23
N LEU A 214 -9.15 -11.71 7.28
CA LEU A 214 -9.93 -12.15 6.13
C LEU A 214 -10.89 -11.05 5.64
N ALA A 215 -11.51 -10.33 6.57
CA ALA A 215 -12.40 -9.20 6.29
C ALA A 215 -11.67 -8.05 5.57
N MET A 216 -10.43 -7.72 5.97
CA MET A 216 -9.61 -6.72 5.28
C MET A 216 -9.27 -7.16 3.85
N ALA A 217 -8.82 -8.40 3.67
CA ALA A 217 -8.53 -8.97 2.36
C ALA A 217 -9.77 -8.98 1.45
N LEU A 218 -10.93 -9.36 2.00
CA LEU A 218 -12.18 -9.41 1.27
C LEU A 218 -12.66 -8.01 0.88
N LEU A 219 -12.62 -7.03 1.79
CA LEU A 219 -13.02 -5.67 1.44
C LEU A 219 -12.06 -5.05 0.42
N TYR A 220 -10.75 -5.33 0.49
CA TYR A 220 -9.80 -4.90 -0.54
C TYR A 220 -10.21 -5.40 -1.94
N LEU A 221 -10.56 -6.67 -2.05
CA LEU A 221 -11.01 -7.28 -3.31
C LEU A 221 -12.38 -6.78 -3.77
N LEU A 222 -13.28 -6.47 -2.83
CA LEU A 222 -14.61 -5.99 -3.17
C LEU A 222 -14.64 -4.52 -3.56
N LEU A 223 -13.74 -3.67 -3.05
CA LEU A 223 -13.84 -2.24 -3.33
C LEU A 223 -13.77 -1.95 -4.83
N PRO A 224 -14.75 -1.25 -5.43
CA PRO A 224 -14.79 -1.08 -6.88
C PRO A 224 -13.53 -0.43 -7.44
N CYS A 225 -12.90 0.49 -6.69
CA CYS A 225 -11.67 1.15 -7.09
C CYS A 225 -10.47 0.20 -7.27
N THR A 226 -10.41 -0.95 -6.57
CA THR A 226 -9.32 -1.92 -6.80
C THR A 226 -9.49 -2.69 -8.08
N ALA A 227 -10.75 -2.89 -8.50
CA ALA A 227 -11.07 -3.60 -9.72
C ALA A 227 -10.85 -2.73 -10.96
N TYR A 228 -11.07 -1.42 -10.89
CA TYR A 228 -10.83 -0.49 -12.02
C TYR A 228 -9.35 -0.40 -12.40
N ASP A 229 -8.47 -0.39 -11.40
CA ASP A 229 -7.02 -0.24 -11.58
C ASP A 229 -6.26 -1.57 -11.39
N VAL A 230 -6.91 -2.72 -11.62
CA VAL A 230 -6.34 -4.04 -11.32
C VAL A 230 -5.07 -4.36 -12.12
N SER A 231 -4.89 -3.74 -13.30
CA SER A 231 -3.72 -3.95 -14.17
C SER A 231 -2.55 -2.99 -13.87
N LYS A 232 -2.74 -2.00 -12.99
CA LYS A 232 -1.77 -0.96 -12.64
C LYS A 232 -0.81 -1.42 -11.54
N ALA A 233 -0.01 -2.44 -11.84
CA ALA A 233 0.92 -3.07 -10.89
C ALA A 233 1.89 -2.07 -10.22
N ASN A 234 2.31 -1.03 -10.95
CA ASN A 234 3.21 0.01 -10.46
C ASN A 234 2.64 0.78 -9.24
N HIS A 235 1.32 0.91 -9.12
CA HIS A 235 0.68 1.58 -7.97
C HIS A 235 0.41 0.62 -6.81
N VAL A 236 0.18 -0.66 -7.11
CA VAL A 236 -0.10 -1.70 -6.10
C VAL A 236 1.19 -2.13 -5.39
N LEU A 237 2.29 -2.25 -6.12
CA LEU A 237 3.56 -2.79 -5.60
C LEU A 237 4.14 -1.99 -4.41
N PRO A 238 4.23 -0.64 -4.43
CA PRO A 238 4.67 0.13 -3.26
C PRO A 238 3.76 -0.07 -2.06
N ALA A 239 2.45 -0.09 -2.27
CA ALA A 239 1.48 -0.32 -1.18
C ALA A 239 1.66 -1.72 -0.59
N ALA A 240 1.88 -2.73 -1.43
CA ALA A 240 2.16 -4.10 -1.00
C ALA A 240 3.44 -4.19 -0.16
N LEU A 241 4.54 -3.58 -0.62
CA LEU A 241 5.80 -3.52 0.13
C LEU A 241 5.61 -2.83 1.49
N LEU A 242 4.85 -1.73 1.54
CA LEU A 242 4.57 -1.06 2.80
C LEU A 242 3.70 -1.92 3.74
N VAL A 243 2.71 -2.67 3.22
CA VAL A 243 1.92 -3.61 4.04
C VAL A 243 2.85 -4.64 4.70
N TRP A 244 3.83 -5.15 3.96
CA TRP A 244 4.84 -6.06 4.50
C TRP A 244 5.84 -5.40 5.45
N ALA A 245 6.13 -4.10 5.27
CA ALA A 245 6.86 -3.31 6.26
C ALA A 245 6.10 -3.24 7.61
N PHE A 246 4.76 -3.20 7.58
CA PHE A 246 3.93 -3.35 8.78
C PHE A 246 3.87 -4.79 9.28
N VAL A 247 3.72 -5.80 8.43
CA VAL A 247 3.75 -7.21 8.86
C VAL A 247 5.04 -7.50 9.65
N THR A 248 6.15 -6.90 9.24
CA THR A 248 7.46 -7.07 9.88
C THR A 248 7.84 -5.93 10.83
N TYR A 249 6.89 -5.10 11.30
CA TYR A 249 7.21 -3.90 12.11
C TYR A 249 8.00 -4.18 13.40
N LYS A 250 7.89 -5.40 13.97
CA LYS A 250 8.66 -5.79 15.16
C LYS A 250 10.15 -5.97 14.85
N GLN A 251 10.50 -6.21 13.58
CA GLN A 251 11.86 -6.45 13.10
C GLN A 251 12.34 -5.25 12.28
N PRO A 252 13.12 -4.31 12.88
CA PRO A 252 13.47 -3.06 12.22
C PRO A 252 14.29 -3.24 10.94
N VAL A 253 15.07 -4.33 10.84
CA VAL A 253 15.85 -4.64 9.63
C VAL A 253 14.93 -4.95 8.45
N LEU A 254 14.01 -5.92 8.61
CA LEU A 254 13.07 -6.30 7.54
C LEU A 254 12.14 -5.16 7.17
N SER A 255 11.62 -4.44 8.17
CA SER A 255 10.78 -3.27 7.93
C SER A 255 11.52 -2.18 7.14
N GLY A 256 12.79 -1.93 7.46
CA GLY A 256 13.63 -1.00 6.70
C GLY A 256 13.96 -1.49 5.27
N ILE A 257 14.09 -2.80 5.05
CA ILE A 257 14.24 -3.37 3.71
C ILE A 257 12.99 -3.11 2.87
N PHE A 258 11.81 -3.47 3.38
CA PHE A 258 10.54 -3.25 2.69
C PHE A 258 10.25 -1.76 2.46
N MET A 259 10.56 -0.90 3.43
CA MET A 259 10.45 0.56 3.27
C MET A 259 11.41 1.09 2.19
N GLY A 260 12.66 0.64 2.19
CA GLY A 260 13.65 1.02 1.18
C GLY A 260 13.23 0.57 -0.24
N LEU A 261 12.73 -0.65 -0.37
CA LEU A 261 12.16 -1.15 -1.63
C LEU A 261 10.92 -0.33 -2.04
N ALA A 262 10.05 0.05 -1.10
CA ALA A 262 8.89 0.89 -1.41
C ALA A 262 9.31 2.28 -1.93
N CYS A 263 10.31 2.91 -1.30
CA CYS A 263 10.89 4.19 -1.74
C CYS A 263 11.56 4.08 -3.12
N GLY A 264 12.14 2.93 -3.44
CA GLY A 264 12.71 2.69 -4.76
C GLY A 264 11.67 2.27 -5.81
N ALA A 265 10.46 1.86 -5.41
CA ALA A 265 9.37 1.52 -6.31
C ALA A 265 8.60 2.78 -6.75
N MET A 266 8.33 3.69 -5.80
CA MET A 266 7.74 5.01 -6.04
C MET A 266 8.33 6.02 -5.06
N PHE A 267 8.28 7.31 -5.38
CA PHE A 267 8.92 8.35 -4.57
C PHE A 267 8.17 8.70 -3.26
N PHE A 268 6.83 8.60 -3.23
CA PHE A 268 6.02 9.05 -2.08
C PHE A 268 6.37 8.39 -0.72
N PRO A 269 6.82 7.12 -0.61
CA PRO A 269 7.16 6.50 0.68
C PRO A 269 8.34 7.18 1.38
N VAL A 270 9.16 7.97 0.67
CA VAL A 270 10.26 8.76 1.27
C VAL A 270 9.72 9.69 2.37
N PHE A 271 8.51 10.24 2.19
CA PHE A 271 7.86 11.10 3.19
C PHE A 271 7.48 10.36 4.50
N LEU A 272 7.50 9.03 4.50
CA LEU A 272 7.24 8.20 5.67
C LEU A 272 8.48 8.00 6.54
N LEU A 273 9.68 8.17 6.00
CA LEU A 273 10.94 7.90 6.71
C LEU A 273 11.06 8.65 8.04
N PRO A 274 10.71 9.96 8.16
CA PRO A 274 10.78 10.67 9.44
C PRO A 274 9.87 10.04 10.50
N LEU A 275 8.64 9.66 10.12
CA LEU A 275 7.66 9.04 11.01
C LEU A 275 8.15 7.67 11.52
N TRP A 276 8.64 6.82 10.60
CA TRP A 276 9.12 5.48 10.92
C TRP A 276 10.43 5.52 11.72
N ALA A 277 11.33 6.45 11.41
CA ALA A 277 12.51 6.71 12.23
C ALA A 277 12.13 7.12 13.67
N SER A 278 11.15 8.02 13.81
CA SER A 278 10.61 8.43 15.12
C SER A 278 10.00 7.26 15.90
N PHE A 279 9.32 6.33 15.21
CA PHE A 279 8.78 5.09 15.81
C PHE A 279 9.89 4.16 16.35
N TYR A 280 11.02 4.03 15.65
CA TYR A 280 12.14 3.16 16.07
C TYR A 280 13.20 3.83 16.95
N ARG A 281 13.00 5.10 17.32
CA ARG A 281 14.01 5.97 17.95
C ARG A 281 14.81 5.36 19.12
N LYS A 282 14.19 4.51 19.95
CA LYS A 282 14.88 3.91 21.11
C LYS A 282 15.85 2.78 20.72
N ASN A 283 15.34 1.66 20.23
CA ASN A 283 16.13 0.42 20.09
C ASN A 283 16.14 -0.20 18.68
N GLY A 284 15.63 0.51 17.67
CA GLY A 284 15.54 0.00 16.29
C GLY A 284 16.08 0.95 15.22
N LEU A 285 16.30 2.22 15.54
CA LEU A 285 16.54 3.27 14.56
C LEU A 285 17.76 2.99 13.68
N LYS A 286 18.92 2.67 14.28
CA LYS A 286 20.14 2.39 13.54
C LYS A 286 19.96 1.21 12.57
N ARG A 287 19.28 0.15 13.02
CA ARG A 287 19.03 -1.06 12.21
C ARG A 287 18.10 -0.77 11.04
N PHE A 288 17.04 0.00 11.29
CA PHE A 288 16.08 0.42 10.26
C PHE A 288 16.71 1.33 9.21
N VAL A 289 17.45 2.36 9.65
CA VAL A 289 18.11 3.31 8.74
C VAL A 289 19.22 2.61 7.95
N LEU A 290 20.02 1.77 8.60
CA LEU A 290 21.08 1.03 7.93
C LEU A 290 20.51 0.08 6.87
N SER A 291 19.48 -0.70 7.19
CA SER A 291 18.90 -1.64 6.23
C SER A 291 18.24 -0.94 5.04
N GLY A 292 17.50 0.15 5.28
CA GLY A 292 16.95 0.98 4.20
C GLY A 292 18.04 1.62 3.34
N SER A 293 19.12 2.10 3.96
CA SER A 293 20.27 2.70 3.23
C SER A 293 21.03 1.67 2.41
N VAL A 294 21.22 0.45 2.93
CA VAL A 294 21.82 -0.66 2.19
C VAL A 294 20.97 -1.01 0.98
N VAL A 295 19.65 -1.10 1.12
CA VAL A 295 18.75 -1.33 -0.03
C VAL A 295 18.90 -0.19 -1.05
N GLY A 296 18.88 1.07 -0.60
CA GLY A 296 19.12 2.21 -1.49
C GLY A 296 20.45 2.13 -2.24
N ALA A 297 21.53 1.77 -1.54
CA ALA A 297 22.86 1.59 -2.12
C ALA A 297 22.92 0.41 -3.11
N VAL A 298 22.22 -0.69 -2.82
CA VAL A 298 22.12 -1.85 -3.75
C VAL A 298 21.32 -1.48 -4.99
N LEU A 299 20.21 -0.75 -4.85
CA LEU A 299 19.42 -0.27 -6.00
C LEU A 299 20.23 0.70 -6.86
N LEU A 300 20.95 1.64 -6.24
CA LEU A 300 21.87 2.55 -6.93
C LEU A 300 23.02 1.80 -7.59
N GLY A 301 23.64 0.85 -6.88
CA GLY A 301 24.73 0.02 -7.40
C GLY A 301 24.28 -0.84 -8.59
N SER A 302 23.07 -1.43 -8.51
CA SER A 302 22.49 -2.16 -9.62
C SER A 302 22.28 -1.25 -10.84
N LEU A 303 21.78 -0.03 -10.65
CA LEU A 303 21.64 0.94 -11.74
C LEU A 303 23.00 1.31 -12.35
N ILE A 304 24.04 1.52 -11.53
CA ILE A 304 25.40 1.82 -12.00
C ILE A 304 25.95 0.67 -12.85
N LEU A 305 25.78 -0.57 -12.39
CA LEU A 305 26.31 -1.75 -13.07
C LEU A 305 25.58 -2.09 -14.36
N THR A 306 24.31 -1.69 -14.49
CA THR A 306 23.51 -1.94 -15.71
C THR A 306 23.49 -0.74 -16.67
N SER A 307 23.94 0.44 -16.25
CA SER A 307 24.05 1.60 -17.14
C SER A 307 25.34 1.56 -17.97
N VAL A 308 25.19 1.56 -19.30
CA VAL A 308 26.33 1.53 -20.24
C VAL A 308 27.04 2.89 -20.34
N ASP A 309 26.33 3.99 -20.05
CA ASP A 309 26.84 5.36 -20.17
C ASP A 309 26.52 6.23 -18.93
N ARG A 310 27.42 7.18 -18.61
CA ARG A 310 27.25 8.13 -17.49
C ARG A 310 26.01 9.00 -17.68
N PHE A 311 25.63 9.32 -18.91
CA PHE A 311 24.43 10.09 -19.23
C PHE A 311 23.15 9.26 -18.99
N SER A 312 23.14 8.00 -19.43
CA SER A 312 22.06 7.02 -19.18
C SER A 312 21.85 6.77 -17.69
N PHE A 313 22.95 6.68 -16.92
CA PHE A 313 22.91 6.58 -15.45
C PHE A 313 22.20 7.76 -14.79
N THR A 314 22.57 9.00 -15.17
CA THR A 314 21.91 10.21 -14.63
C THR A 314 20.43 10.27 -15.01
N GLN A 315 20.05 9.89 -16.24
CA GLN A 315 18.64 9.84 -16.62
C GLN A 315 17.85 8.75 -15.90
N GLN A 316 18.43 7.56 -15.70
CA GLN A 316 17.74 6.47 -15.00
C GLN A 316 17.63 6.70 -13.48
N THR A 317 18.62 7.35 -12.88
CA THR A 317 18.68 7.58 -11.42
C THR A 317 18.05 8.91 -11.01
N ILE A 318 18.36 10.00 -11.70
CA ILE A 318 17.85 11.35 -11.39
C ILE A 318 16.56 11.62 -12.15
N GLY A 319 16.39 11.08 -13.37
CA GLY A 319 15.19 11.24 -14.19
C GLY A 319 14.03 10.28 -13.86
N SER A 320 14.24 9.27 -13.01
CA SER A 320 13.14 8.49 -12.40
C SER A 320 12.48 9.20 -11.22
N ILE A 321 13.13 10.24 -10.69
CA ILE A 321 12.54 11.12 -9.68
C ILE A 321 11.97 12.31 -10.45
N ASP A 322 10.65 12.43 -10.48
CA ASP A 322 10.01 13.57 -11.13
C ASP A 322 10.18 14.84 -10.28
N TRP A 323 11.31 15.52 -10.45
CA TRP A 323 11.61 16.77 -9.76
C TRP A 323 10.66 17.92 -10.12
N SER A 324 9.85 17.79 -11.19
CA SER A 324 8.83 18.78 -11.54
C SER A 324 7.74 18.87 -10.46
N VAL A 325 7.48 17.76 -9.76
CA VAL A 325 6.54 17.65 -8.64
C VAL A 325 6.89 18.61 -7.50
N ILE A 326 8.17 18.70 -7.15
CA ILE A 326 8.66 19.56 -6.06
C ILE A 326 8.93 20.99 -6.56
N LYS A 327 9.21 21.16 -7.86
CA LYS A 327 9.42 22.48 -8.47
C LYS A 327 8.10 23.22 -8.78
N PHE A 328 6.94 22.60 -8.55
CA PHE A 328 5.62 23.14 -8.89
C PHE A 328 5.49 23.59 -10.36
N GLN A 329 6.29 23.02 -11.25
CA GLN A 329 6.27 23.34 -12.68
C GLN A 329 5.22 22.44 -13.38
N GLY A 330 4.50 22.96 -14.38
CA GLY A 330 3.68 22.14 -15.28
C GLY A 330 2.24 21.83 -14.85
N GLY A 331 1.62 22.60 -13.94
CA GLY A 331 0.24 22.33 -13.47
C GLY A 331 -0.80 22.22 -14.59
N GLN A 332 -0.74 23.08 -15.62
CA GLN A 332 -1.76 23.13 -16.68
C GLN A 332 -1.60 22.09 -17.80
N GLN A 333 -0.46 21.39 -17.88
CA GLN A 333 -0.20 20.41 -18.95
C GLN A 333 -0.32 18.95 -18.49
N ILE A 334 -0.59 18.73 -17.20
CA ILE A 334 -0.64 17.40 -16.58
C ILE A 334 -2.10 17.10 -16.19
N PRO A 335 -2.67 15.94 -16.58
CA PRO A 335 -4.04 15.58 -16.24
C PRO A 335 -4.20 15.36 -14.72
N GLY A 336 -5.24 15.96 -14.12
CA GLY A 336 -5.58 15.81 -12.71
C GLY A 336 -6.35 17.01 -12.15
N PHE A 337 -6.64 17.02 -10.84
CA PHE A 337 -7.35 18.12 -10.19
C PHE A 337 -6.66 19.49 -10.41
N TRP A 338 -5.32 19.51 -10.34
CA TRP A 338 -4.53 20.72 -10.47
C TRP A 338 -4.39 21.23 -11.91
N SER A 339 -4.91 20.50 -12.91
CA SER A 339 -4.87 20.93 -14.31
C SER A 339 -5.71 22.18 -14.58
N ALA A 340 -6.79 22.35 -13.81
CA ALA A 340 -7.72 23.46 -13.94
C ALA A 340 -7.25 24.75 -13.25
N TYR A 341 -6.20 24.69 -12.43
CA TYR A 341 -5.79 25.79 -11.56
C TYR A 341 -4.34 26.20 -11.82
N ASP A 342 -3.99 27.43 -11.42
CA ASP A 342 -2.59 27.86 -11.43
C ASP A 342 -1.78 26.98 -10.46
N SER A 343 -0.55 26.64 -10.86
CA SER A 343 0.40 25.88 -10.07
C SER A 343 0.69 26.53 -8.71
N ALA A 344 0.56 27.86 -8.59
CA ALA A 344 0.76 28.58 -7.33
C ALA A 344 -0.19 28.11 -6.20
N TYR A 345 -1.43 27.71 -6.52
CA TYR A 345 -2.41 27.26 -5.53
C TYR A 345 -2.05 25.93 -4.85
N ARG A 346 -1.07 25.20 -5.39
CA ARG A 346 -0.53 23.97 -4.76
C ARG A 346 0.37 24.26 -3.58
N ILE A 347 1.02 25.42 -3.55
CA ILE A 347 2.03 25.77 -2.53
C ILE A 347 1.43 25.74 -1.12
N PRO A 348 0.26 26.36 -0.84
CA PRO A 348 -0.35 26.27 0.49
C PRO A 348 -0.68 24.84 0.92
N VAL A 349 -1.17 24.00 0.01
CA VAL A 349 -1.50 22.59 0.30
C VAL A 349 -0.23 21.80 0.64
N PHE A 350 0.86 22.05 -0.08
CA PHE A 350 2.17 21.46 0.22
C PHE A 350 2.72 21.93 1.57
N VAL A 351 2.58 23.21 1.91
CA VAL A 351 3.00 23.73 3.22
C VAL A 351 2.23 23.04 4.36
N VAL A 352 0.91 22.90 4.21
CA VAL A 352 0.07 22.15 5.18
C VAL A 352 0.53 20.69 5.28
N PHE A 353 0.87 20.05 4.16
CA PHE A 353 1.40 18.69 4.14
C PHE A 353 2.74 18.56 4.89
N VAL A 354 3.68 19.48 4.69
CA VAL A 354 4.96 19.47 5.43
C VAL A 354 4.72 19.67 6.94
N LEU A 355 3.85 20.61 7.31
CA LEU A 355 3.45 20.82 8.70
C LEU A 355 2.80 19.56 9.29
N LEU A 356 1.97 18.86 8.52
CA LEU A 356 1.35 17.61 8.92
C LEU A 356 2.41 16.53 9.19
N ILE A 357 3.39 16.34 8.30
CA ILE A 357 4.49 15.37 8.50
C ILE A 357 5.23 15.67 9.80
N VAL A 358 5.62 16.94 10.01
CA VAL A 358 6.34 17.37 11.21
C VAL A 358 5.50 17.09 12.46
N CYS A 359 4.22 17.47 12.44
CA CYS A 359 3.29 17.26 13.54
C CYS A 359 3.15 15.77 13.89
N LEU A 360 2.82 14.92 12.92
CA LEU A 360 2.62 13.48 13.12
C LEU A 360 3.92 12.73 13.46
N THR A 361 5.07 13.28 13.08
CA THR A 361 6.40 12.73 13.41
C THR A 361 6.81 13.06 14.84
N ILE A 362 6.49 14.25 15.35
CA ILE A 362 6.86 14.68 16.71
C ILE A 362 5.80 14.22 17.72
N TRP A 363 4.52 14.36 17.40
CA TRP A 363 3.38 14.03 18.25
C TRP A 363 2.68 12.77 17.74
N PRO A 364 2.38 11.78 18.61
CA PRO A 364 2.76 11.67 20.01
C PRO A 364 4.22 11.22 20.18
N ARG A 365 4.84 11.54 21.33
CA ARG A 365 6.25 11.20 21.62
C ARG A 365 6.50 9.69 21.72
N ARG A 366 5.52 8.92 22.23
CA ARG A 366 5.53 7.45 22.25
C ARG A 366 4.48 6.97 21.26
N LYS A 367 4.92 6.33 20.18
CA LYS A 367 4.05 5.84 19.12
C LYS A 367 3.76 4.36 19.36
N ASN A 368 2.50 3.97 19.22
CA ASN A 368 2.06 2.59 19.17
C ASN A 368 1.82 2.20 17.70
N LEU A 369 1.52 0.93 17.44
CA LEU A 369 1.23 0.46 16.09
C LEU A 369 0.03 1.19 15.46
N GLY A 370 -0.97 1.58 16.26
CA GLY A 370 -2.13 2.34 15.80
C GLY A 370 -1.77 3.74 15.28
N HIS A 371 -0.92 4.47 16.00
CA HIS A 371 -0.36 5.75 15.59
C HIS A 371 0.45 5.59 14.30
N LEU A 372 1.29 4.55 14.21
CA LEU A 372 2.10 4.31 13.01
C LEU A 372 1.22 4.05 11.78
N MET A 373 0.20 3.19 11.88
CA MET A 373 -0.72 2.88 10.77
C MET A 373 -1.53 4.11 10.34
N SER A 374 -2.16 4.80 11.30
CA SER A 374 -2.98 5.99 11.00
C SER A 374 -2.16 7.14 10.43
N HIS A 375 -1.00 7.47 11.03
CA HIS A 375 -0.15 8.55 10.55
C HIS A 375 0.50 8.22 9.22
N THR A 376 0.91 6.97 8.98
CA THR A 376 1.42 6.54 7.66
C THR A 376 0.34 6.73 6.60
N THR A 377 -0.87 6.25 6.86
CA THR A 377 -2.00 6.41 5.94
C THR A 377 -2.31 7.89 5.70
N ALA A 378 -2.33 8.72 6.75
CA ALA A 378 -2.57 10.16 6.64
C ALA A 378 -1.53 10.85 5.75
N ILE A 379 -0.24 10.53 5.90
CA ILE A 379 0.83 11.13 5.10
C ILE A 379 0.71 10.71 3.62
N ILE A 380 0.40 9.44 3.34
CA ILE A 380 0.22 8.97 1.94
C ILE A 380 -0.96 9.71 1.30
N ILE A 381 -2.11 9.77 1.98
CA ILE A 381 -3.30 10.44 1.45
C ILE A 381 -3.05 11.95 1.28
N ALA A 382 -2.38 12.59 2.23
CA ALA A 382 -2.03 14.00 2.13
C ALA A 382 -1.03 14.28 1.01
N THR A 383 -0.19 13.31 0.64
CA THR A 383 0.70 13.43 -0.53
C THR A 383 -0.11 13.60 -1.82
N LEU A 384 -1.21 12.86 -1.96
CA LEU A 384 -2.06 12.89 -3.16
C LEU A 384 -2.77 14.23 -3.37
N LEU A 385 -2.97 15.01 -2.31
CA LEU A 385 -3.66 16.31 -2.39
C LEU A 385 -2.81 17.38 -3.09
N TRP A 386 -1.47 17.31 -3.03
CA TRP A 386 -0.61 18.29 -3.71
C TRP A 386 0.15 17.70 -4.91
N TYR A 387 0.08 16.38 -5.12
CA TYR A 387 0.73 15.69 -6.24
C TYR A 387 0.14 16.14 -7.59
N PRO A 388 0.97 16.51 -8.60
CA PRO A 388 0.50 17.05 -9.87
C PRO A 388 -0.19 16.04 -10.78
N GLN A 389 0.41 14.86 -10.96
CA GLN A 389 -0.05 13.86 -11.94
C GLN A 389 -1.16 13.03 -11.33
N GLN A 390 -2.37 13.13 -11.87
CA GLN A 390 -3.55 12.36 -11.49
C GLN A 390 -3.93 12.37 -9.99
N GLY A 391 -3.18 13.06 -9.12
CA GLY A 391 -3.47 13.39 -7.72
C GLY A 391 -4.27 12.33 -6.96
N SER A 392 -5.50 12.70 -6.57
CA SER A 392 -6.44 11.88 -5.80
C SER A 392 -6.94 10.61 -6.48
N VAL A 393 -6.53 10.31 -7.71
CA VAL A 393 -6.88 9.09 -8.46
C VAL A 393 -6.04 7.88 -8.00
N TYR A 394 -4.83 8.08 -7.46
CA TYR A 394 -3.95 6.96 -7.05
C TYR A 394 -4.33 6.32 -5.70
N LEU A 395 -5.52 5.75 -5.65
CA LEU A 395 -6.14 5.20 -4.44
C LEU A 395 -5.41 3.97 -3.91
N LEU A 396 -4.84 3.17 -4.82
CA LEU A 396 -4.13 1.93 -4.51
C LEU A 396 -2.90 2.16 -3.62
N TRP A 397 -2.33 3.37 -3.59
CA TRP A 397 -1.16 3.69 -2.76
C TRP A 397 -1.47 3.60 -1.26
N TYR A 398 -2.65 4.04 -0.84
CA TYR A 398 -3.02 4.10 0.57
C TYR A 398 -4.09 3.08 0.95
N LEU A 399 -4.83 2.53 -0.01
CA LEU A 399 -6.01 1.73 0.30
C LEU A 399 -5.74 0.54 1.25
N PRO A 400 -4.70 -0.29 1.05
CA PRO A 400 -4.42 -1.37 1.99
C PRO A 400 -4.17 -0.88 3.41
N MET A 401 -3.48 0.25 3.56
CA MET A 401 -3.20 0.86 4.86
C MET A 401 -4.44 1.45 5.51
N LEU A 402 -5.29 2.08 4.71
CA LEU A 402 -6.56 2.58 5.17
C LEU A 402 -7.43 1.44 5.70
N LEU A 403 -7.48 0.29 5.02
CA LEU A 403 -8.17 -0.89 5.51
C LEU A 403 -7.58 -1.40 6.84
N MET A 404 -6.26 -1.42 6.97
CA MET A 404 -5.61 -1.76 8.25
C MET A 404 -6.02 -0.82 9.38
N VAL A 405 -6.21 0.48 9.10
CA VAL A 405 -6.67 1.46 10.10
C VAL A 405 -8.15 1.27 10.42
N VAL A 406 -9.00 1.07 9.42
CA VAL A 406 -10.46 0.89 9.59
C VAL A 406 -10.78 -0.36 10.41
N PHE A 407 -10.12 -1.48 10.13
CA PHE A 407 -10.36 -2.76 10.79
C PHE A 407 -9.55 -2.98 12.08
N ARG A 408 -8.69 -2.03 12.45
CA ARG A 408 -7.85 -2.13 13.65
C ARG A 408 -8.69 -2.33 14.93
N PRO A 409 -8.54 -3.43 15.68
CA PRO A 409 -9.15 -3.58 16.99
C PRO A 409 -8.45 -2.71 18.03
N ARG A 410 -8.96 -2.68 19.28
CA ARG A 410 -8.30 -1.95 20.37
C ARG A 410 -6.96 -2.60 20.73
N LEU A 411 -5.85 -2.00 20.33
CA LEU A 411 -4.49 -2.45 20.64
C LEU A 411 -4.02 -1.92 22.02
N LEU A 412 -4.66 -2.37 23.11
CA LEU A 412 -4.33 -1.94 24.47
C LEU A 412 -2.93 -2.38 24.95
N HIS A 413 -2.43 -3.49 24.44
CA HIS A 413 -1.23 -4.15 24.96
C HIS A 413 0.05 -3.89 24.13
N THR A 414 -0.02 -3.06 23.10
CA THR A 414 1.08 -2.83 22.14
C THR A 414 1.70 -1.44 22.26
N THR A 415 1.73 -0.87 23.47
CA THR A 415 2.74 0.14 23.78
C THR A 415 4.09 -0.58 23.83
N GLN A 416 5.04 -0.21 22.96
CA GLN A 416 6.41 -0.72 23.00
C GLN A 416 6.98 -0.59 24.43
N SER A 417 7.04 -1.69 25.18
CA SER A 417 8.20 -2.04 26.04
C SER A 417 8.20 -3.46 26.63
N THR A 418 7.14 -4.28 26.56
CA THR A 418 7.15 -5.55 27.34
C THR A 418 8.21 -6.57 26.88
N ASP A 419 8.46 -6.72 25.57
CA ASP A 419 9.45 -7.69 25.06
C ASP A 419 10.90 -7.18 25.08
N VAL A 420 11.10 -5.86 25.16
CA VAL A 420 12.44 -5.26 25.27
C VAL A 420 12.89 -5.26 26.74
N ASP A 421 11.96 -5.00 27.67
CA ASP A 421 12.21 -5.06 29.10
C ASP A 421 12.43 -6.51 29.56
N ARG A 422 11.76 -7.50 28.94
CA ARG A 422 11.95 -8.94 29.26
C ARG A 422 13.37 -9.44 28.95
N ASN A 423 14.00 -8.96 27.87
CA ASN A 423 15.40 -9.28 27.56
C ASN A 423 16.40 -8.51 28.43
N GLN A 424 15.99 -7.39 29.06
CA GLN A 424 16.80 -6.71 30.07
C GLN A 424 16.68 -7.36 31.45
N GLN A 425 15.48 -7.80 31.85
CA GLN A 425 15.27 -8.56 33.09
C GLN A 425 15.95 -9.93 33.08
N ALA A 426 16.10 -10.57 31.90
CA ALA A 426 16.87 -11.80 31.76
C ALA A 426 18.40 -11.58 31.87
N ASN A 427 18.87 -10.34 31.74
CA ASN A 427 20.28 -9.98 31.75
C ASN A 427 20.70 -9.25 33.05
N GLU A 428 19.75 -8.89 33.90
CA GLU A 428 20.00 -8.54 35.30
C GLU A 428 20.07 -9.85 36.11
N LYS A 429 21.22 -10.11 36.73
CA LYS A 429 21.38 -11.24 37.65
C LYS A 429 20.24 -11.22 38.68
N PRO A 430 19.64 -12.36 39.03
CA PRO A 430 18.64 -12.40 40.09
C PRO A 430 19.29 -11.91 41.38
N VAL A 431 18.87 -10.75 41.87
CA VAL A 431 19.20 -10.30 43.22
C VAL A 431 18.56 -11.31 44.16
N SER A 432 19.40 -12.08 44.84
CA SER A 432 19.03 -13.11 45.80
C SER A 432 18.19 -12.50 46.91
N ARG A 433 16.88 -12.73 46.87
CA ARG A 433 15.96 -12.42 47.96
C ARG A 433 16.03 -13.55 48.98
N PHE A 434 17.15 -13.66 49.68
CA PHE A 434 17.35 -14.54 50.83
C PHE A 434 18.35 -13.90 51.80
N GLN A 435 17.84 -13.02 52.66
CA GLN A 435 18.34 -12.77 54.02
C GLN A 435 17.41 -11.75 54.68
N ASP A 436 16.47 -12.27 55.45
CA ASP A 436 16.12 -11.76 56.79
C ASP A 436 14.98 -12.62 57.35
N SER A 437 15.34 -13.87 57.66
CA SER A 437 14.62 -14.67 58.65
C SER A 437 15.24 -14.35 60.00
N GLY A 438 14.67 -13.39 60.72
CA GLY A 438 15.15 -12.97 62.03
C GLY A 438 14.00 -12.57 62.95
N ASN A 439 13.49 -13.55 63.70
CA ASN A 439 12.81 -13.44 65.00
C ASN A 439 11.82 -12.28 65.22
N ILE A 440 10.51 -12.56 65.18
CA ILE A 440 9.59 -12.07 66.23
C ILE A 440 8.62 -13.18 66.65
N VAL A 441 8.72 -13.48 67.94
CA VAL A 441 8.05 -14.52 68.74
C VAL A 441 6.56 -14.24 68.90
N ARG A 442 5.74 -15.29 68.82
CA ARG A 442 4.34 -15.29 69.31
C ARG A 442 4.35 -15.13 70.83
N HIS A 443 3.65 -14.11 71.35
CA HIS A 443 3.09 -14.16 72.69
C HIS A 443 1.56 -14.08 72.63
N THR A 444 0.96 -15.01 73.36
CA THR A 444 -0.45 -15.22 73.69
C THR A 444 -0.95 -14.25 74.77
N SER A 445 -2.29 -14.17 74.90
CA SER A 445 -3.14 -13.48 75.91
C SER A 445 -3.29 -11.96 75.72
N GLN A 446 -4.48 -11.35 75.78
CA GLN A 446 -5.76 -11.72 76.40
C GLN A 446 -6.96 -11.56 75.45
#